data_AF-A0A8C2MKF8-F1
#
_entry.id   AF-A0A8C2MKF8-F1
#
_cell.length_a   1.000
_cell.length_b   1.000
_cell.length_c   1.000
_cell.angle_alpha   90.00
_cell.angle_beta   90.00
_cell.angle_gamma   90.00
#
_symmetry.space_group_name_H-M   'P 1'
#
loop_
_entity.id
_entity.type
_entity.pdbx_description
1 polymer ?
#
loop_
_entity_poly.entity_id
_entity_poly.type
_entity_poly.pdbx_seq_one_letter_code
_entity_poly.pdbx_strand_id
1 'polypeptide(L)'
;ITGRFAEKHSFAKPNDSRALQLMTKCAQTVMEELEDIVIAYGQSDEYSFVFRRKSNWFKRRASKFMTLVASQFASSYVFYWRDYFADQPLLYPPGFDGRVVLYPSNQTLKDYLSWRQADCHINNLYNTVFWALIQQSGLTPVQAQERLKGTLAGDKNEILFSQFHINYNDEPQMYRKGTVLVWQKVDEVRTQEVRLPAEMEGERMTVTRTRARPVPLYCDLIGDAFWKEHPDILSGDN
;
A
#
# COMPACT_ATOMS: atom_id res chain seq x y z
N ILE A 1 -6.23 -6.61 -10.39
CA ILE A 1 -5.07 -6.72 -11.33
C ILE A 1 -4.68 -8.19 -11.40
N THR A 2 -4.19 -8.70 -12.53
CA THR A 2 -3.82 -10.13 -12.68
C THR A 2 -2.39 -10.26 -13.18
N GLY A 3 -1.78 -11.46 -13.09
CA GLY A 3 -0.45 -11.72 -13.64
C GLY A 3 -0.30 -11.30 -15.11
N ARG A 4 -1.38 -11.44 -15.90
CA ARG A 4 -1.47 -10.97 -17.29
C ARG A 4 -1.30 -9.46 -17.43
N PHE A 5 -1.82 -8.67 -16.50
CA PHE A 5 -1.69 -7.21 -16.52
C PHE A 5 -0.23 -6.80 -16.30
N ALA A 6 0.42 -7.41 -15.31
CA ALA A 6 1.83 -7.14 -15.01
C ALA A 6 2.75 -7.50 -16.20
N GLU A 7 2.48 -8.62 -16.88
CA GLU A 7 3.24 -9.02 -18.07
C GLU A 7 3.03 -8.06 -19.24
N LYS A 8 1.78 -7.69 -19.54
CA LYS A 8 1.44 -6.79 -20.65
C LYS A 8 1.98 -5.37 -20.49
N HIS A 9 2.18 -4.93 -19.25
CA HIS A 9 2.75 -3.60 -18.94
C HIS A 9 4.20 -3.67 -18.46
N SER A 10 4.88 -4.81 -18.67
CA SER A 10 6.31 -4.98 -18.40
C SER A 10 6.73 -4.56 -16.99
N PHE A 11 6.00 -5.08 -16.00
CA PHE A 11 6.33 -4.82 -14.59
C PHE A 11 7.67 -5.45 -14.24
N ALA A 12 8.50 -4.69 -13.52
CA ALA A 12 9.74 -5.20 -12.95
C ALA A 12 9.47 -6.36 -11.99
N LYS A 13 10.41 -7.29 -11.94
CA LYS A 13 10.36 -8.48 -11.10
C LYS A 13 11.59 -8.51 -10.19
N PRO A 14 11.46 -8.88 -8.90
CA PRO A 14 10.26 -9.40 -8.25
C PRO A 14 9.17 -8.35 -7.96
N ASN A 15 9.57 -7.08 -7.80
CA ASN A 15 8.68 -5.98 -7.43
C ASN A 15 8.87 -4.79 -8.38
N ASP A 16 7.78 -4.08 -8.68
CA ASP A 16 7.80 -2.84 -9.46
C ASP A 16 7.38 -1.67 -8.57
N SER A 17 8.33 -0.77 -8.27
CA SER A 17 8.08 0.40 -7.43
C SER A 17 7.01 1.32 -8.02
N ARG A 18 6.93 1.46 -9.35
CA ARG A 18 5.92 2.30 -10.03
C ARG A 18 4.52 1.75 -9.75
N ALA A 19 4.37 0.43 -9.87
CA ALA A 19 3.10 -0.25 -9.62
C ALA A 19 2.67 -0.11 -8.15
N LEU A 20 3.59 -0.34 -7.21
CA LEU A 20 3.31 -0.27 -5.77
C LEU A 20 2.98 1.16 -5.33
N GLN A 21 3.73 2.16 -5.80
CA GLN A 21 3.46 3.55 -5.48
C GLN A 21 2.14 4.04 -6.10
N LEU A 22 1.80 3.60 -7.32
CA LEU A 22 0.49 3.88 -7.91
C LEU A 22 -0.64 3.29 -7.06
N MET A 23 -0.52 2.03 -6.61
CA MET A 23 -1.49 1.39 -5.71
C MET A 23 -1.65 2.18 -4.41
N THR A 24 -0.54 2.63 -3.79
CA THR A 24 -0.58 3.49 -2.61
C THR A 24 -1.28 4.81 -2.88
N LYS A 25 -1.01 5.47 -4.02
CA LYS A 25 -1.68 6.72 -4.38
C LYS A 25 -3.18 6.55 -4.58
N CYS A 26 -3.60 5.44 -5.17
CA CYS A 26 -5.01 5.08 -5.27
C CYS A 26 -5.64 4.91 -3.89
N ALA A 27 -4.96 4.19 -2.99
CA ALA A 27 -5.44 4.00 -1.62
C ALA A 27 -5.51 5.30 -0.82
N GLN A 28 -4.54 6.21 -0.97
CA GLN A 28 -4.61 7.55 -0.39
C GLN A 28 -5.83 8.31 -0.90
N THR A 29 -6.08 8.26 -2.20
CA THR A 29 -7.26 8.92 -2.80
C THR A 29 -8.57 8.33 -2.26
N VAL A 30 -8.64 7.01 -2.07
CA VAL A 30 -9.79 6.36 -1.42
C VAL A 30 -9.96 6.84 0.03
N MET A 31 -8.87 6.97 0.78
CA MET A 31 -8.92 7.48 2.16
C MET A 31 -9.32 8.96 2.23
N GLU A 32 -8.90 9.77 1.26
CA GLU A 32 -9.22 11.21 1.22
C GLU A 32 -10.67 11.48 0.80
N GLU A 33 -11.21 10.68 -0.12
CA GLU A 33 -12.54 10.88 -0.71
C GLU A 33 -13.65 10.14 0.04
N LEU A 34 -13.33 9.05 0.75
CA LEU A 34 -14.28 8.29 1.55
C LEU A 34 -14.11 8.59 3.04
N GLU A 35 -15.22 8.48 3.78
CA GLU A 35 -15.25 8.77 5.20
C GLU A 35 -15.00 7.53 6.06
N ASP A 36 -14.66 7.76 7.34
CA ASP A 36 -14.53 6.74 8.39
C ASP A 36 -13.44 5.66 8.18
N ILE A 37 -12.55 5.78 7.18
CA ILE A 37 -11.40 4.86 7.05
C ILE A 37 -10.33 5.25 8.07
N VAL A 38 -9.91 4.32 8.93
CA VAL A 38 -8.94 4.59 10.02
C VAL A 38 -7.53 4.11 9.70
N ILE A 39 -7.40 3.01 8.95
CA ILE A 39 -6.13 2.45 8.49
C ILE A 39 -6.36 1.75 7.16
N ALA A 40 -5.37 1.80 6.28
CA ALA A 40 -5.34 0.95 5.09
C ALA A 40 -3.99 0.23 4.98
N TYR A 41 -3.99 -0.99 4.46
CA TYR A 41 -2.78 -1.79 4.28
C TYR A 41 -2.76 -2.39 2.87
N GLY A 42 -1.65 -2.20 2.15
CA GLY A 42 -1.47 -2.70 0.79
C GLY A 42 -0.20 -3.51 0.62
N GLN A 43 -0.29 -4.56 -0.19
CA GLN A 43 0.84 -5.41 -0.59
C GLN A 43 0.58 -5.98 -1.99
N SER A 44 1.63 -6.13 -2.81
CA SER A 44 1.52 -6.62 -4.18
C SER A 44 0.43 -5.88 -4.98
N ASP A 45 -0.69 -6.53 -5.28
CA ASP A 45 -1.81 -6.07 -6.08
C ASP A 45 -3.12 -5.98 -5.27
N GLU A 46 -3.04 -6.04 -3.93
CA GLU A 46 -4.18 -5.92 -3.01
C GLU A 46 -4.05 -4.71 -2.07
N TYR A 47 -5.21 -4.18 -1.65
CA TYR A 47 -5.32 -3.17 -0.60
C TYR A 47 -6.54 -3.46 0.29
N SER A 48 -6.34 -3.32 1.59
CA SER A 48 -7.34 -3.51 2.63
C SER A 48 -7.67 -2.17 3.28
N PHE A 49 -8.94 -1.83 3.39
CA PHE A 49 -9.40 -0.59 4.02
C PHE A 49 -10.24 -0.91 5.24
N VAL A 50 -9.86 -0.34 6.39
CA VAL A 50 -10.55 -0.57 7.65
C VAL A 50 -11.41 0.64 7.97
N PHE A 51 -12.72 0.43 7.99
CA PHE A 51 -13.67 1.44 8.42
C PHE A 51 -13.87 1.39 9.93
N ARG A 52 -14.06 2.54 10.55
CA ARG A 52 -14.31 2.68 11.98
C ARG A 52 -15.49 1.82 12.41
N ARG A 53 -15.33 1.07 13.52
CA ARG A 53 -16.37 0.16 14.02
C ARG A 53 -17.73 0.83 14.23
N LYS A 54 -17.76 2.06 14.74
CA LYS A 54 -18.97 2.86 15.00
C LYS A 54 -19.50 3.61 13.75
N SER A 55 -18.88 3.45 12.57
CA SER A 55 -19.31 4.14 11.34
C SER A 55 -20.79 3.88 11.02
N ASN A 56 -21.51 4.93 10.66
CA ASN A 56 -22.87 4.83 10.12
C ASN A 56 -22.92 5.20 8.63
N TRP A 57 -21.76 5.24 7.98
CA TRP A 57 -21.62 5.58 6.57
C TRP A 57 -22.46 4.64 5.71
N PHE A 58 -23.28 5.22 4.83
CA PHE A 58 -24.28 4.51 4.02
C PHE A 58 -25.15 3.49 4.78
N LYS A 59 -25.49 3.75 6.06
CA LYS A 59 -26.27 2.84 6.92
C LYS A 59 -25.65 1.43 7.00
N ARG A 60 -24.32 1.37 6.94
CA ARG A 60 -23.52 0.14 6.99
C ARG A 60 -23.83 -0.87 5.88
N ARG A 61 -24.34 -0.41 4.74
CA ARG A 61 -24.63 -1.28 3.58
C ARG A 61 -23.32 -1.79 2.97
N ALA A 62 -23.05 -3.09 3.11
CA ALA A 62 -21.84 -3.74 2.58
C ALA A 62 -21.60 -3.43 1.08
N SER A 63 -22.66 -3.41 0.27
CA SER A 63 -22.56 -3.09 -1.16
C SER A 63 -22.05 -1.68 -1.42
N LYS A 64 -22.33 -0.70 -0.55
CA LYS A 64 -21.85 0.68 -0.70
C LYS A 64 -20.37 0.81 -0.36
N PHE A 65 -19.90 0.18 0.72
CA PHE A 65 -18.46 0.12 1.01
C PHE A 65 -17.69 -0.47 -0.17
N MET A 66 -18.11 -1.65 -0.62
CA MET A 66 -17.43 -2.38 -1.69
C MET A 66 -17.39 -1.60 -3.00
N THR A 67 -18.53 -1.11 -3.46
CA THR A 67 -18.62 -0.45 -4.77
C THR A 67 -17.95 0.92 -4.78
N LEU A 68 -18.02 1.69 -3.69
CA LEU A 68 -17.38 3.00 -3.62
C LEU A 68 -15.86 2.88 -3.52
N VAL A 69 -15.36 1.95 -2.69
CA VAL A 69 -13.91 1.66 -2.63
C VAL A 69 -13.41 1.16 -3.97
N ALA A 70 -14.06 0.15 -4.56
CA ALA A 70 -13.60 -0.43 -5.83
C ALA A 70 -13.64 0.56 -6.99
N SER A 71 -14.70 1.36 -7.11
CA SER A 71 -14.83 2.36 -8.18
C SER A 71 -13.83 3.51 -8.02
N GLN A 72 -13.67 4.04 -6.81
CA GLN A 72 -12.71 5.11 -6.53
C GLN A 72 -11.27 4.66 -6.69
N PHE A 73 -10.95 3.42 -6.30
CA PHE A 73 -9.63 2.84 -6.51
C PHE A 73 -9.35 2.65 -8.01
N ALA A 74 -10.28 2.07 -8.76
CA ALA A 74 -10.12 1.80 -10.19
C ALA A 74 -10.00 3.10 -11.01
N SER A 75 -10.82 4.11 -10.70
CA SER A 75 -10.75 5.42 -11.37
C SER A 75 -9.41 6.10 -11.09
N SER A 76 -8.96 6.10 -9.84
CA SER A 76 -7.67 6.65 -9.43
C SER A 76 -6.50 5.93 -10.12
N TYR A 77 -6.59 4.61 -10.29
CA TYR A 77 -5.52 3.83 -10.92
C TYR A 77 -5.27 4.24 -12.38
N VAL A 78 -6.35 4.48 -13.12
CA VAL A 78 -6.25 4.99 -14.50
C VAL A 78 -5.82 6.45 -14.51
N PHE A 79 -6.36 7.27 -13.61
CA PHE A 79 -6.10 8.70 -13.55
C PHE A 79 -4.63 9.02 -13.25
N TYR A 80 -4.05 8.39 -12.23
CA TYR A 80 -2.67 8.62 -11.80
C TYR A 80 -1.65 7.74 -12.53
N TRP A 81 -2.06 6.90 -13.48
CA TRP A 81 -1.16 5.98 -14.19
C TRP A 81 0.07 6.70 -14.75
N ARG A 82 -0.13 7.84 -15.43
CA ARG A 82 0.95 8.59 -16.10
C ARG A 82 1.96 9.21 -15.14
N ASP A 83 1.59 9.43 -13.89
CA ASP A 83 2.48 10.01 -12.87
C ASP A 83 3.56 9.00 -12.45
N TYR A 84 3.26 7.69 -12.55
CA TYR A 84 4.17 6.60 -12.16
C TYR A 84 4.73 5.84 -13.37
N PHE A 85 3.95 5.74 -14.45
CA PHE A 85 4.30 5.08 -15.70
C PHE A 85 4.36 6.11 -16.82
N ALA A 86 5.39 6.97 -16.77
CA ALA A 86 5.58 8.04 -17.75
C ALA A 86 5.74 7.51 -19.18
N ASP A 87 6.57 6.47 -19.35
CA ASP A 87 6.95 5.93 -20.66
C ASP A 87 6.11 4.71 -21.09
N GLN A 88 5.36 4.12 -20.16
CA GLN A 88 4.58 2.91 -20.42
C GLN A 88 3.09 3.28 -20.54
N PRO A 89 2.48 3.20 -21.72
CA PRO A 89 1.05 3.48 -21.86
C PRO A 89 0.21 2.40 -21.17
N LEU A 90 -0.93 2.81 -20.62
CA LEU A 90 -1.96 1.90 -20.14
C LEU A 90 -2.66 1.26 -21.34
N LEU A 91 -2.48 -0.04 -21.53
CA LEU A 91 -2.98 -0.75 -22.71
C LEU A 91 -4.49 -1.04 -22.63
N TYR A 92 -5.00 -1.26 -21.42
CA TYR A 92 -6.42 -1.52 -21.17
C TYR A 92 -6.79 -1.18 -19.72
N PRO A 93 -8.05 -0.81 -19.43
CA PRO A 93 -8.49 -0.51 -18.08
C PRO A 93 -8.46 -1.77 -17.20
N PRO A 94 -7.84 -1.73 -16.00
CA PRO A 94 -7.81 -2.88 -15.10
C PRO A 94 -9.14 -3.06 -14.35
N GLY A 95 -9.41 -4.30 -13.98
CA GLY A 95 -10.47 -4.65 -13.03
C GLY A 95 -9.91 -4.94 -11.64
N PHE A 96 -10.70 -4.59 -10.62
CA PHE A 96 -10.42 -4.88 -9.21
C PHE A 96 -11.59 -5.68 -8.62
N ASP A 97 -11.27 -6.78 -7.95
CA ASP A 97 -12.22 -7.50 -7.12
C ASP A 97 -12.26 -6.86 -5.73
N GLY A 98 -13.40 -6.95 -5.06
CA GLY A 98 -13.63 -6.37 -3.75
C GLY A 98 -14.51 -7.27 -2.91
N ARG A 99 -14.21 -7.35 -1.61
CA ARG A 99 -15.04 -8.07 -0.64
C ARG A 99 -15.12 -7.29 0.66
N VAL A 100 -16.18 -7.53 1.42
CA VAL A 100 -16.38 -6.97 2.76
C VAL A 100 -16.33 -8.08 3.78
N VAL A 101 -15.50 -7.90 4.81
CA VAL A 101 -15.35 -8.85 5.92
C VAL A 101 -15.59 -8.09 7.23
N LEU A 102 -16.31 -8.72 8.16
CA LEU A 102 -16.64 -8.13 9.45
C LEU A 102 -15.76 -8.76 10.53
N TYR A 103 -15.07 -7.90 11.29
CA TYR A 103 -14.27 -8.30 12.45
C TYR A 103 -14.98 -7.84 13.74
N PRO A 104 -15.41 -8.75 14.63
CA PRO A 104 -16.20 -8.39 15.81
C PRO A 104 -15.37 -7.74 16.93
N SER A 105 -14.04 -7.88 16.89
CA SER A 105 -13.13 -7.38 17.93
C SER A 105 -11.86 -6.77 17.33
N ASN A 106 -11.21 -5.89 18.09
CA ASN A 106 -9.93 -5.31 17.70
C ASN A 106 -8.85 -6.39 17.53
N GLN A 107 -8.91 -7.48 18.31
CA GLN A 107 -7.96 -8.59 18.18
C GLN A 107 -8.09 -9.28 16.83
N THR A 108 -9.31 -9.63 16.40
CA THR A 108 -9.51 -10.31 15.11
C THR A 108 -9.16 -9.41 13.91
N LEU A 109 -9.30 -8.09 14.06
CA LEU A 109 -8.81 -7.10 13.10
C LEU A 109 -7.27 -7.05 13.06
N LYS A 110 -6.61 -7.01 14.21
CA LYS A 110 -5.13 -7.08 14.30
C LYS A 110 -4.62 -8.37 13.66
N ASP A 111 -5.22 -9.51 13.99
CA ASP A 111 -4.84 -10.82 13.45
C ASP A 111 -4.97 -10.86 11.93
N TYR A 112 -6.01 -10.24 11.38
CA TYR A 112 -6.17 -10.10 9.93
C TYR A 112 -5.05 -9.29 9.29
N LEU A 113 -4.73 -8.11 9.82
CA LEU A 113 -3.67 -7.26 9.26
C LEU A 113 -2.29 -7.91 9.42
N SER A 114 -2.04 -8.56 10.57
CA SER A 114 -0.83 -9.37 10.81
C SER A 114 -0.72 -10.51 9.81
N TRP A 115 -1.82 -11.20 9.52
CA TRP A 115 -1.86 -12.27 8.52
C TRP A 115 -1.55 -11.75 7.12
N ARG A 116 -2.12 -10.60 6.71
CA ARG A 116 -1.80 -9.96 5.42
C ARG A 116 -0.33 -9.53 5.34
N GLN A 117 0.27 -9.08 6.44
CA GLN A 117 1.68 -8.72 6.45
C GLN A 117 2.62 -9.92 6.47
N ALA A 118 2.27 -11.00 7.17
CA ALA A 118 3.00 -12.26 7.11
C ALA A 118 2.99 -12.86 5.69
N ASP A 119 1.85 -12.80 5.01
CA ASP A 119 1.71 -13.22 3.61
C ASP A 119 2.62 -12.40 2.68
N CYS A 120 2.65 -11.07 2.84
CA CYS A 120 3.56 -10.19 2.12
C CYS A 120 5.03 -10.61 2.30
N HIS A 121 5.45 -10.87 3.54
CA HIS A 121 6.82 -11.28 3.82
C HIS A 121 7.19 -12.62 3.15
N ILE A 122 6.31 -13.62 3.24
CA ILE A 122 6.51 -14.95 2.66
C ILE A 122 6.59 -14.86 1.13
N ASN A 123 5.63 -14.15 0.52
CA ASN A 123 5.55 -14.01 -0.93
C ASN A 123 6.73 -13.20 -1.48
N ASN A 124 7.13 -12.12 -0.80
CA ASN A 124 8.27 -11.32 -1.22
C ASN A 124 9.58 -12.12 -1.15
N LEU A 125 9.84 -12.82 -0.04
CA LEU A 125 11.04 -13.66 0.09
C LEU A 125 11.10 -14.74 -0.99
N TYR A 126 9.97 -15.42 -1.24
CA TYR A 126 9.88 -16.41 -2.32
C TYR A 126 10.12 -15.79 -3.70
N ASN A 127 9.46 -14.67 -4.01
CA ASN A 127 9.58 -14.02 -5.31
C ASN A 127 10.99 -13.48 -5.56
N THR A 128 11.65 -12.91 -4.54
CA THR A 128 13.02 -12.39 -4.68
C THR A 128 13.99 -13.50 -5.06
N VAL A 129 13.98 -14.63 -4.33
CA VAL A 129 14.87 -15.75 -4.67
C VAL A 129 14.48 -16.42 -5.99
N PHE A 130 13.18 -16.54 -6.27
CA PHE A 130 12.68 -17.13 -7.53
C PHE A 130 13.13 -16.32 -8.75
N TRP A 131 13.00 -15.00 -8.71
CA TRP A 131 13.43 -14.15 -9.83
C TRP A 131 14.94 -13.99 -9.91
N ALA A 132 15.67 -14.02 -8.79
CA ALA A 132 17.13 -14.08 -8.81
C ALA A 132 17.63 -15.35 -9.54
N LEU A 133 17.03 -16.52 -9.25
CA LEU A 133 17.34 -17.77 -9.94
C LEU A 133 17.09 -17.70 -11.45
N ILE A 134 15.99 -17.07 -11.87
CA ILE A 134 15.66 -16.94 -13.30
C ILE A 134 16.57 -15.93 -14.00
N GLN A 135 16.73 -14.75 -13.43
CA GLN A 135 17.40 -13.62 -14.09
C GLN A 135 18.92 -13.69 -14.00
N GLN A 136 19.47 -14.19 -12.89
CA GLN A 136 20.91 -14.20 -12.65
C GLN A 136 21.52 -15.59 -12.88
N SER A 137 20.82 -16.69 -12.56
CA SER A 137 21.30 -18.05 -12.85
C SER A 137 20.80 -18.63 -14.18
N GLY A 138 19.91 -17.94 -14.89
CA GLY A 138 19.37 -18.38 -16.17
C GLY A 138 18.45 -19.61 -16.08
N LEU A 139 17.91 -19.92 -14.89
CA LEU A 139 16.99 -21.04 -14.71
C LEU A 139 15.64 -20.74 -15.38
N THR A 140 14.99 -21.80 -15.88
CA THR A 140 13.60 -21.68 -16.31
C THR A 140 12.66 -21.56 -15.10
N PRO A 141 11.45 -20.98 -15.25
CA PRO A 141 10.48 -20.89 -14.15
C PRO A 141 10.18 -22.24 -13.47
N VAL A 142 10.10 -23.32 -14.24
CA VAL A 142 9.85 -24.68 -13.72
C VAL A 142 11.02 -25.17 -12.88
N GLN A 143 12.26 -24.94 -13.32
CA GLN A 143 13.45 -25.33 -12.57
C GLN A 143 13.61 -24.51 -11.29
N ALA A 144 13.36 -23.20 -11.34
CA ALA A 144 13.39 -22.35 -10.16
C ALA A 144 12.33 -22.78 -9.13
N GLN A 145 11.11 -23.11 -9.59
CA GLN A 145 10.06 -23.63 -8.71
C GLN A 145 10.45 -24.95 -8.05
N GLU A 146 10.99 -25.91 -8.81
CA GLU A 146 11.42 -27.20 -8.24
C GLU A 146 12.59 -27.01 -7.27
N ARG A 147 13.51 -26.08 -7.55
CA ARG A 147 14.64 -25.77 -6.65
C ARG A 147 14.19 -25.21 -5.31
N LEU A 148 13.10 -24.43 -5.30
CA LEU A 148 12.55 -23.80 -4.09
C LEU A 148 11.50 -24.64 -3.39
N LYS A 149 11.04 -25.73 -4.01
CA LYS A 149 10.03 -26.62 -3.44
C LYS A 149 10.53 -27.27 -2.15
N GLY A 150 9.72 -27.19 -1.10
CA GLY A 150 10.06 -27.74 0.22
C GLY A 150 11.09 -26.92 1.01
N THR A 151 11.65 -25.86 0.46
CA THR A 151 12.60 -25.00 1.19
C THR A 151 11.91 -24.17 2.26
N LEU A 152 12.60 -23.94 3.37
CA LEU A 152 12.16 -23.06 4.46
C LEU A 152 12.57 -21.60 4.19
N ALA A 153 12.22 -20.69 5.09
CA ALA A 153 12.63 -19.29 4.98
C ALA A 153 14.14 -19.10 5.14
N GLY A 154 14.79 -19.89 6.02
CA GLY A 154 16.24 -19.90 6.21
C GLY A 154 16.98 -20.23 4.92
N ASP A 155 16.60 -21.35 4.28
CA ASP A 155 17.21 -21.80 3.03
C ASP A 155 17.10 -20.75 1.91
N LYS A 156 15.97 -20.04 1.80
CA LYS A 156 15.79 -18.99 0.78
C LYS A 156 16.72 -17.81 1.03
N ASN A 157 16.90 -17.40 2.29
CA ASN A 157 17.87 -16.36 2.65
C ASN A 157 19.30 -16.82 2.37
N GLU A 158 19.62 -18.07 2.67
CA GLU A 158 20.94 -18.64 2.39
C GLU A 158 21.23 -18.70 0.88
N ILE A 159 20.26 -19.08 0.05
CA ILE A 159 20.40 -19.05 -1.41
C ILE A 159 20.65 -17.61 -1.91
N LEU A 160 19.87 -16.64 -1.43
CA LEU A 160 20.04 -15.23 -1.77
C LEU A 160 21.44 -14.72 -1.42
N PHE A 161 21.91 -15.03 -0.21
CA PHE A 161 23.20 -14.56 0.28
C PHE A 161 24.39 -15.27 -0.40
N SER A 162 24.36 -16.60 -0.46
CA SER A 162 25.51 -17.39 -0.94
C SER A 162 25.70 -17.33 -2.45
N GLN A 163 24.61 -17.34 -3.24
CA GLN A 163 24.70 -17.40 -4.70
C GLN A 163 24.64 -16.02 -5.35
N PHE A 164 23.83 -15.13 -4.80
CA PHE A 164 23.57 -13.83 -5.39
C PHE A 164 24.18 -12.67 -4.61
N HIS A 165 24.77 -12.92 -3.44
CA HIS A 165 25.31 -11.88 -2.56
C HIS A 165 24.24 -10.84 -2.18
N ILE A 166 22.97 -11.25 -2.13
CA ILE A 166 21.83 -10.42 -1.77
C ILE A 166 21.48 -10.67 -0.31
N ASN A 167 21.57 -9.63 0.51
CA ASN A 167 21.02 -9.65 1.86
C ASN A 167 19.56 -9.22 1.83
N TYR A 168 18.64 -10.15 2.07
CA TYR A 168 17.19 -9.85 2.08
C TYR A 168 16.83 -8.76 3.10
N ASN A 169 17.58 -8.63 4.20
CA ASN A 169 17.28 -7.59 5.19
C ASN A 169 17.59 -6.17 4.72
N ASP A 170 18.34 -6.03 3.63
CA ASP A 170 18.66 -4.73 3.02
C ASP A 170 17.68 -4.38 1.90
N GLU A 171 16.79 -5.29 1.51
CA GLU A 171 15.72 -5.00 0.56
C GLU A 171 14.79 -3.88 1.08
N PRO A 172 14.24 -3.04 0.19
CA PRO A 172 13.34 -1.97 0.57
C PRO A 172 12.22 -2.42 1.50
N GLN A 173 11.98 -1.65 2.57
CA GLN A 173 10.95 -1.99 3.56
C GLN A 173 9.56 -2.10 2.92
N MET A 174 9.25 -1.27 1.92
CA MET A 174 8.02 -1.35 1.12
C MET A 174 7.77 -2.75 0.56
N TYR A 175 8.81 -3.45 0.11
CA TYR A 175 8.67 -4.79 -0.47
C TYR A 175 8.52 -5.86 0.62
N ARG A 176 9.21 -5.69 1.74
CA ARG A 176 9.23 -6.68 2.84
C ARG A 176 8.04 -6.59 3.79
N LYS A 177 7.48 -5.39 3.96
CA LYS A 177 6.46 -5.08 4.97
C LYS A 177 5.15 -4.58 4.37
N GLY A 178 5.10 -4.31 3.06
CA GLY A 178 3.97 -3.64 2.43
C GLY A 178 3.89 -2.17 2.83
N THR A 179 2.76 -1.54 2.51
CA THR A 179 2.50 -0.12 2.81
C THR A 179 1.31 0.01 3.74
N VAL A 180 1.53 0.63 4.90
CA VAL A 180 0.48 1.04 5.84
C VAL A 180 0.15 2.50 5.56
N LEU A 181 -1.13 2.84 5.51
CA LEU A 181 -1.60 4.22 5.47
C LEU A 181 -2.34 4.54 6.76
N VAL A 182 -1.88 5.59 7.44
CA VAL A 182 -2.51 6.15 8.64
C VAL A 182 -2.67 7.65 8.49
N TRP A 183 -3.65 8.21 9.17
CA TRP A 183 -3.85 9.65 9.21
C TRP A 183 -2.79 10.32 10.09
N GLN A 184 -2.07 11.29 9.52
CA GLN A 184 -1.16 12.15 10.28
C GLN A 184 -1.48 13.61 10.00
N LYS A 185 -1.27 14.46 11.01
CA LYS A 185 -1.37 15.92 10.88
C LYS A 185 -0.13 16.43 10.17
N VAL A 186 -0.32 16.98 8.97
CA VAL A 186 0.74 17.58 8.15
C VAL A 186 0.48 19.06 8.03
N ASP A 187 1.52 19.87 8.29
CA ASP A 187 1.48 21.31 8.15
C ASP A 187 1.73 21.72 6.70
N GLU A 188 0.70 22.21 6.01
CA GLU A 188 0.84 22.78 4.67
C GLU A 188 1.15 24.29 4.80
N VAL A 189 2.38 24.68 4.45
CA VAL A 189 2.76 26.10 4.35
C VAL A 189 2.34 26.61 2.97
N ARG A 190 1.39 27.55 2.93
CA ARG A 190 1.03 28.27 1.70
C ARG A 190 1.41 29.73 1.85
N THR A 191 2.11 30.26 0.86
CA THR A 191 2.29 31.71 0.73
C THR A 191 1.01 32.27 0.13
N GLN A 192 0.27 33.07 0.89
CA GLN A 192 -0.87 33.80 0.36
C GLN A 192 -0.49 35.28 0.25
N GLU A 193 -0.78 35.88 -0.90
CA GLU A 193 -0.73 37.32 -1.06
C GLU A 193 -2.02 37.90 -0.46
N VAL A 194 -1.89 38.55 0.70
CA VAL A 194 -3.01 39.25 1.33
C VAL A 194 -3.06 40.66 0.75
N ARG A 195 -4.11 40.97 -0.03
CA ARG A 195 -4.38 42.34 -0.47
C ARG A 195 -5.07 43.07 0.67
N LEU A 196 -4.33 43.93 1.38
CA LEU A 196 -4.91 44.87 2.34
C LEU A 196 -5.74 45.94 1.61
N PRO A 197 -6.83 46.48 2.20
CA PRO A 197 -7.59 47.55 1.58
C PRO A 197 -6.77 48.85 1.66
N ALA A 198 -6.30 49.29 0.49
CA ALA A 198 -5.69 50.59 0.20
C ALA A 198 -4.36 50.92 0.91
N GLU A 199 -3.31 51.06 0.10
CA GLU A 199 -2.08 51.86 0.34
C GLU A 199 -0.76 51.20 0.79
N MET A 200 -0.62 49.87 0.88
CA MET A 200 0.72 49.28 1.01
C MET A 200 0.89 48.05 0.11
N GLU A 201 2.08 47.92 -0.51
CA GLU A 201 2.49 46.76 -1.32
C GLU A 201 2.09 45.46 -0.63
N GLY A 202 1.48 44.53 -1.39
CA GLY A 202 0.94 43.29 -0.84
C GLY A 202 2.01 42.49 -0.10
N GLU A 203 1.90 42.40 1.23
CA GLU A 203 2.75 41.53 2.03
C GLU A 203 2.41 40.07 1.72
N ARG A 204 3.44 39.30 1.38
CA ARG A 204 3.36 37.84 1.28
C ARG A 204 3.37 37.25 2.68
N MET A 205 2.19 36.88 3.17
CA MET A 205 2.07 36.15 4.43
C MET A 205 2.14 34.64 4.18
N THR A 206 3.04 33.98 4.88
CA THR A 206 3.08 32.52 4.97
C THR A 206 2.01 32.04 5.97
N VAL A 207 1.00 31.34 5.47
CA VAL A 207 -0.06 30.73 6.28
C VAL A 207 0.22 29.24 6.39
N THR A 208 0.45 28.75 7.61
CA THR A 208 0.55 27.32 7.92
C THR A 208 -0.83 26.78 8.24
N ARG A 209 -1.30 25.79 7.48
CA ARG A 209 -2.57 25.09 7.75
C ARG A 209 -2.30 23.60 7.98
N THR A 210 -2.57 23.15 9.20
CA THR A 210 -2.52 21.74 9.55
C THR A 210 -3.71 21.00 8.94
N ARG A 211 -3.45 19.93 8.17
CA ARG A 211 -4.47 19.02 7.62
C ARG A 211 -4.11 17.58 7.94
N ALA A 212 -5.12 16.76 8.21
CA ALA A 212 -4.92 15.32 8.27
C ALA A 212 -4.74 14.77 6.84
N ARG A 213 -3.68 14.00 6.60
CA ARG A 213 -3.41 13.31 5.33
C ARG A 213 -3.06 11.85 5.59
N PRO A 214 -3.42 10.92 4.68
CA PRO A 214 -2.96 9.54 4.77
C PRO A 214 -1.48 9.46 4.37
N VAL A 215 -0.62 9.15 5.34
CA VAL A 215 0.84 9.06 5.14
C VAL A 215 1.26 7.59 5.02
N PRO A 216 2.10 7.22 4.03
CA PRO A 216 2.63 5.87 3.90
C PRO A 216 3.71 5.58 4.94
N LEU A 217 3.58 4.45 5.62
CA LEU A 217 4.54 3.89 6.56
C LEU A 217 4.89 2.45 6.14
N TYR A 218 6.16 2.07 6.34
CA TYR A 218 6.68 0.75 5.99
C TYR A 218 7.12 -0.01 7.25
N CYS A 219 6.20 -0.16 8.20
CA CYS A 219 6.47 -0.67 9.54
C CYS A 219 5.82 -2.03 9.81
N ASP A 220 6.19 -2.65 10.92
CA ASP A 220 5.62 -3.92 11.38
C ASP A 220 4.26 -3.69 12.08
N LEU A 221 3.21 -4.33 11.56
CA LEU A 221 1.85 -4.36 12.13
C LEU A 221 1.62 -5.58 13.04
N ILE A 222 2.52 -6.56 13.00
CA ILE A 222 2.39 -7.82 13.74
C ILE A 222 2.65 -7.58 15.23
N GLY A 223 3.71 -6.84 15.53
CA GLY A 223 4.06 -6.46 16.90
C GLY A 223 3.16 -5.38 17.48
N ASP A 224 3.16 -5.27 18.81
CA ASP A 224 2.36 -4.25 19.52
C ASP A 224 2.91 -2.83 19.42
N ALA A 225 4.13 -2.64 18.90
CA ALA A 225 4.78 -1.33 18.82
C ALA A 225 3.95 -0.32 18.03
N PHE A 226 3.52 -0.69 16.82
CA PHE A 226 2.67 0.15 15.97
C PHE A 226 1.34 0.51 16.65
N TRP A 227 0.69 -0.46 17.28
CA TRP A 227 -0.61 -0.26 17.94
C TRP A 227 -0.52 0.60 19.20
N LYS A 228 0.65 0.62 19.86
CA LYS A 228 0.93 1.51 20.99
C LYS A 228 1.25 2.94 20.54
N GLU A 229 1.88 3.09 19.37
CA GLU A 229 2.17 4.39 18.76
C GLU A 229 0.92 5.05 18.17
N HIS A 230 -0.01 4.24 17.65
CA HIS A 230 -1.26 4.70 17.04
C HIS A 230 -2.51 4.12 17.74
N PRO A 231 -2.74 4.44 19.03
CA PRO A 231 -3.89 3.91 19.78
C PRO A 231 -5.22 4.36 19.18
N ASP A 232 -5.25 5.54 18.55
CA ASP A 232 -6.42 6.19 17.94
C ASP A 232 -7.12 5.31 16.88
N ILE A 233 -6.38 4.40 16.23
CA ILE A 233 -6.92 3.50 15.20
C ILE A 233 -7.91 2.49 15.80
N LEU A 234 -7.62 2.02 17.02
CA LEU A 234 -8.38 0.97 17.69
C LEU A 234 -9.33 1.52 18.76
N SER A 235 -9.06 2.72 19.29
CA SER A 235 -9.99 3.42 20.17
C SER A 235 -11.13 3.98 19.33
N GLY A 236 -12.26 3.27 19.32
CA GLY A 236 -13.49 3.82 18.76
C GLY A 236 -14.04 4.88 19.70
N ASP A 237 -13.50 6.11 19.63
CA ASP A 237 -13.88 7.36 20.31
C ASP A 237 -14.89 7.15 21.45
N ASN A 238 -14.43 7.32 22.71
CA ASN A 238 -15.30 7.36 23.90
C ASN A 238 -16.52 8.25 23.66
#